data_AF-A0A554L8M8-F1
#
_entry.id   AF-A0A554L8M8-F1
#
_cell.length_a   1.000
_cell.length_b   1.000
_cell.length_c   1.000
_cell.angle_alpha   90.00
_cell.angle_beta   90.00
_cell.angle_gamma   90.00
#
_symmetry.space_group_name_H-M   'P 1'
#
loop_
_entity.id
_entity.type
_entity.pdbx_description
1 polymer ?
#
loop_
_entity_poly.entity_id
_entity_poly.type
_entity_poly.pdbx_seq_one_letter_code
_entity_poly.pdbx_strand_id
1 'polypeptide(L)'
;MKILPKVKVGLEKKFQKVLKTPDSFAFFEAIHDFIEHIEVNTLTATLSSNTKANIALNIPNKYNHLKQIYQALEDANTKSDADLGHTRYAVLNEIKKIQNNDVSESNTFWKKRDLFRKLVGEIYQKLIPTEV
;
A
#
# COMPACT_ATOMS: atom_id res chain seq x y z
N MET A 1 5.72 20.86 -0.88
CA MET A 1 6.68 20.47 0.18
C MET A 1 7.88 19.83 -0.51
N LYS A 2 9.12 20.21 -0.19
CA LYS A 2 10.31 19.60 -0.81
C LYS A 2 10.67 18.35 0.00
N ILE A 3 10.62 17.17 -0.62
CA ILE A 3 10.98 15.91 0.05
C ILE A 3 12.48 15.90 0.34
N LEU A 4 12.86 15.54 1.57
CA LEU A 4 14.26 15.42 1.97
C LEU A 4 14.96 14.29 1.18
N PRO A 5 16.23 14.44 0.78
CA PRO A 5 16.96 13.42 0.02
C PRO A 5 16.96 12.03 0.67
N LYS A 6 17.11 11.98 2.01
CA LYS A 6 17.06 10.72 2.78
C LYS A 6 15.69 10.04 2.66
N VAL A 7 14.61 10.81 2.74
CA VAL A 7 13.23 10.31 2.60
C VAL A 7 13.01 9.78 1.18
N LYS A 8 13.51 10.49 0.17
CA LYS A 8 13.46 10.08 -1.25
C LYS A 8 14.17 8.73 -1.47
N VAL A 9 15.40 8.59 -0.98
CA VAL A 9 16.18 7.34 -1.09
C VAL A 9 15.50 6.19 -0.35
N GLY A 10 14.94 6.45 0.83
CA GLY A 10 14.16 5.46 1.58
C GLY A 10 12.94 4.99 0.79
N LEU A 11 12.17 5.93 0.25
CA LEU A 11 10.97 5.66 -0.53
C LEU A 11 11.30 4.87 -1.80
N GLU A 12 12.38 5.24 -2.51
CA GLU A 12 12.88 4.50 -3.68
C GLU A 12 13.22 3.05 -3.32
N LYS A 13 13.94 2.83 -2.22
CA LYS A 13 14.29 1.46 -1.79
C LYS A 13 13.05 0.61 -1.53
N LYS A 14 12.04 1.17 -0.84
CA LYS A 14 10.77 0.47 -0.55
C LYS A 14 9.97 0.22 -1.83
N PHE A 15 9.91 1.20 -2.73
CA PHE A 15 9.29 1.05 -4.05
C PHE A 15 9.93 -0.09 -4.86
N GLN A 16 11.26 -0.09 -4.99
CA GLN A 16 11.99 -1.14 -5.68
C GLN A 16 11.80 -2.52 -5.04
N LYS A 17 11.69 -2.57 -3.70
CA LYS A 17 11.36 -3.81 -2.98
C LYS A 17 10.01 -4.35 -3.45
N VAL A 18 8.96 -3.52 -3.53
CA VAL A 18 7.63 -3.95 -4.03
C VAL A 18 7.72 -4.51 -5.46
N LEU A 19 8.44 -3.84 -6.35
CA LEU A 19 8.53 -4.27 -7.76
C LEU A 19 9.25 -5.61 -7.93
N LYS A 20 10.30 -5.85 -7.14
CA LYS A 20 11.14 -7.06 -7.24
C LYS A 20 10.60 -8.24 -6.45
N THR A 21 9.67 -8.01 -5.53
CA THR A 21 9.14 -9.08 -4.68
C THR A 21 8.19 -9.96 -5.50
N PRO A 22 8.43 -11.28 -5.56
CA PRO A 22 7.56 -12.21 -6.27
C PRO A 22 6.20 -12.30 -5.58
N ASP A 23 5.20 -12.74 -6.35
CA ASP A 23 3.84 -12.93 -5.88
C ASP A 23 3.81 -13.97 -4.75
N SER A 24 3.69 -13.49 -3.52
CA SER A 24 3.74 -14.25 -2.28
C SER A 24 3.23 -13.38 -1.13
N PHE A 25 3.11 -13.90 0.09
CA PHE A 25 2.79 -13.06 1.25
C PHE A 25 3.79 -11.90 1.42
N ALA A 26 5.08 -12.13 1.12
CA ALA A 26 6.12 -11.11 1.19
C ALA A 26 5.85 -9.88 0.29
N PHE A 27 5.07 -10.04 -0.79
CA PHE A 27 4.64 -8.91 -1.62
C PHE A 27 3.74 -7.95 -0.85
N PHE A 28 2.82 -8.47 -0.02
CA PHE A 28 1.94 -7.66 0.82
C PHE A 28 2.71 -7.00 1.96
N GLU A 29 3.71 -7.68 2.53
CA GLU A 29 4.66 -7.07 3.48
C GLU A 29 5.47 -5.94 2.83
N ALA A 30 5.90 -6.10 1.57
CA ALA A 30 6.58 -5.03 0.84
C ALA A 30 5.68 -3.81 0.60
N ILE A 31 4.38 -4.02 0.33
CA ILE A 31 3.40 -2.92 0.23
C ILE A 31 3.24 -2.25 1.59
N HIS A 32 3.11 -3.02 2.68
CA HIS A 32 3.02 -2.48 4.03
C HIS A 32 4.20 -1.57 4.35
N ASP A 33 5.43 -2.05 4.13
CA ASP A 33 6.68 -1.29 4.30
C ASP A 33 6.70 0.01 3.49
N PHE A 34 6.14 0.00 2.28
CA PHE A 34 6.07 1.17 1.40
C PHE A 34 5.08 2.22 1.94
N ILE A 35 3.89 1.77 2.37
CA ILE A 35 2.87 2.64 2.95
C ILE A 35 3.30 3.20 4.30
N GLU A 36 3.89 2.38 5.17
CA GLU A 36 4.47 2.80 6.44
C GLU A 36 5.47 3.95 6.24
N HIS A 37 6.37 3.83 5.25
CA HIS A 37 7.33 4.88 4.95
C HIS A 37 6.66 6.19 4.48
N ILE A 38 5.51 6.12 3.79
CA ILE A 38 4.72 7.30 3.39
C ILE A 38 4.08 7.96 4.62
N GLU A 39 3.46 7.17 5.51
CA GLU A 39 2.76 7.65 6.71
C GLU A 39 3.74 8.29 7.71
N VAL A 40 4.84 7.60 8.04
CA VAL A 40 5.86 8.09 9.01
C VAL A 40 6.53 9.38 8.55
N ASN A 41 6.72 9.54 7.24
CA ASN A 41 7.30 10.75 6.67
C ASN A 41 6.26 11.80 6.24
N THR A 42 5.00 11.64 6.66
CA THR A 42 3.86 12.55 6.41
C THR A 42 3.68 12.94 4.94
N LEU A 43 4.06 12.03 4.03
CA LEU A 43 3.97 12.24 2.57
C LEU A 43 2.51 12.18 2.07
N THR A 44 1.60 11.69 2.92
CA THR A 44 0.16 11.64 2.68
C THR A 44 -0.42 12.99 2.28
N ALA A 45 0.07 14.11 2.85
CA ALA A 45 -0.39 15.44 2.47
C ALA A 45 -0.23 15.72 0.96
N THR A 46 0.81 15.18 0.33
CA THR A 46 1.04 15.30 -1.12
C THR A 46 0.01 14.52 -1.93
N LEU A 47 -0.38 13.35 -1.44
CA LEU A 47 -1.36 12.44 -2.07
C LEU A 47 -2.80 12.93 -1.87
N SER A 48 -3.10 13.45 -0.67
CA SER A 48 -4.41 13.98 -0.29
C SER A 48 -4.65 15.41 -0.77
N SER A 49 -3.63 16.07 -1.35
CA SER A 49 -3.79 17.43 -1.86
C SER A 49 -4.92 17.49 -2.88
N ASN A 50 -5.86 18.42 -2.68
CA ASN A 50 -7.06 18.58 -3.52
C ASN A 50 -6.73 19.30 -4.84
N THR A 51 -5.67 18.84 -5.51
CA THR A 51 -5.22 19.37 -6.79
C THR A 51 -6.04 18.75 -7.91
N LYS A 52 -6.38 19.53 -8.94
CA LYS A 52 -7.12 19.05 -10.12
C LYS A 52 -6.50 17.77 -10.72
N ALA A 53 -5.17 17.68 -10.72
CA ALA A 53 -4.44 16.50 -11.17
C ALA A 53 -4.66 15.26 -10.29
N ASN A 54 -4.63 15.40 -8.95
CA ASN A 54 -4.86 14.28 -8.04
C ASN A 54 -6.29 13.75 -8.10
N ILE A 55 -7.26 14.66 -8.26
CA ILE A 55 -8.68 14.31 -8.44
C ILE A 55 -8.86 13.56 -9.77
N ALA A 56 -8.34 14.11 -10.88
CA ALA A 56 -8.45 13.49 -12.19
C ALA A 56 -7.82 12.09 -12.26
N LEU A 57 -6.71 11.88 -11.55
CA LEU A 57 -6.01 10.59 -11.47
C LEU A 57 -6.53 9.67 -10.36
N ASN A 58 -7.53 10.11 -9.59
CA ASN A 58 -8.12 9.38 -8.47
C ASN A 58 -7.11 8.91 -7.41
N ILE A 59 -6.06 9.71 -7.17
CA ILE A 59 -4.92 9.35 -6.29
C ILE A 59 -5.36 8.98 -4.86
N PRO A 60 -6.27 9.73 -4.20
CA PRO A 60 -6.69 9.39 -2.85
C PRO A 60 -7.31 7.99 -2.72
N ASN A 61 -8.15 7.60 -3.68
CA ASN A 61 -8.80 6.28 -3.66
C ASN A 61 -7.79 5.16 -3.95
N LYS A 62 -6.87 5.39 -4.89
CA LYS A 62 -5.76 4.47 -5.19
C LYS A 62 -4.87 4.23 -3.97
N TYR A 63 -4.53 5.30 -3.25
CA TYR A 63 -3.79 5.22 -2.01
C TYR A 63 -4.57 4.45 -0.93
N ASN A 64 -5.88 4.71 -0.79
CA ASN A 64 -6.72 3.99 0.16
C ASN A 64 -6.76 2.48 -0.10
N HIS A 65 -6.76 2.03 -1.36
CA HIS A 65 -6.67 0.60 -1.67
C HIS A 65 -5.37 -0.04 -1.15
N LEU A 66 -4.24 0.66 -1.26
CA LEU A 66 -2.98 0.18 -0.68
C LEU A 66 -3.01 0.24 0.85
N LYS A 67 -3.64 1.27 1.41
CA LYS A 67 -3.79 1.44 2.87
C LYS A 67 -4.64 0.35 3.51
N GLN A 68 -5.56 -0.28 2.78
CA GLN A 68 -6.29 -1.46 3.26
C GLN A 68 -5.35 -2.64 3.55
N ILE A 69 -4.33 -2.85 2.70
CA ILE A 69 -3.31 -3.88 2.94
C ILE A 69 -2.51 -3.55 4.19
N TYR A 70 -2.03 -2.31 4.29
CA TYR A 70 -1.33 -1.83 5.48
C TYR A 70 -2.13 -2.09 6.76
N GLN A 71 -3.39 -1.64 6.80
CA GLN A 71 -4.23 -1.78 7.99
C GLN A 71 -4.50 -3.25 8.35
N ALA A 72 -4.70 -4.11 7.36
CA ALA A 72 -4.95 -5.52 7.62
C ALA A 72 -3.73 -6.27 8.16
N LEU A 73 -2.51 -5.88 7.75
CA LEU A 73 -1.29 -6.43 8.35
C LEU A 73 -1.10 -5.94 9.79
N GLU A 74 -1.39 -4.66 10.06
CA GLU A 74 -1.41 -4.13 11.43
C GLU A 74 -2.43 -4.86 12.32
N ASP A 75 -3.64 -5.10 11.79
CA ASP A 75 -4.70 -5.82 12.49
C ASP A 75 -4.36 -7.30 12.70
N ALA A 76 -3.61 -7.93 11.79
CA ALA A 76 -3.15 -9.31 11.93
C ALA A 76 -2.14 -9.50 13.06
N ASN A 77 -1.30 -8.48 13.29
CA ASN A 77 -0.25 -8.49 14.31
C ASN A 77 -0.78 -8.06 15.69
N THR A 78 -1.96 -7.43 15.74
CA THR A 78 -2.53 -6.93 17.00
C THR A 78 -3.43 -8.00 17.64
N LYS A 79 -3.16 -8.38 18.90
CA LYS A 79 -4.04 -9.25 19.72
C LYS A 79 -5.22 -8.47 20.31
N SER A 80 -5.91 -7.67 19.50
CA SER A 80 -7.04 -6.86 19.96
C SER A 80 -8.34 -7.65 19.82
N ASP A 81 -9.10 -7.77 20.92
CA ASP A 81 -10.47 -8.29 20.92
C ASP A 81 -11.49 -7.22 20.45
N ALA A 82 -11.03 -6.10 19.91
CA ALA A 82 -11.90 -5.04 19.41
C ALA A 82 -12.63 -5.48 18.12
N ASP A 83 -13.92 -5.16 18.03
CA ASP A 83 -14.69 -5.34 16.80
C ASP A 83 -14.11 -4.43 15.69
N LEU A 84 -13.51 -5.06 14.68
CA LEU A 84 -12.91 -4.40 13.53
C LEU A 84 -13.97 -3.91 12.52
N GLY A 85 -15.23 -4.36 12.66
CA GLY A 85 -16.29 -4.20 11.69
C GLY A 85 -16.14 -5.15 10.50
N HIS A 86 -17.26 -5.43 9.82
CA HIS A 86 -17.34 -6.45 8.76
C HIS A 86 -16.30 -6.27 7.65
N THR A 87 -16.07 -5.04 7.19
CA THR A 87 -15.15 -4.77 6.08
C THR A 87 -13.69 -5.03 6.45
N ARG A 88 -13.20 -4.52 7.59
CA ARG A 88 -11.80 -4.76 8.00
C ARG A 88 -11.58 -6.23 8.35
N TYR A 89 -12.55 -6.88 9.00
CA TYR A 89 -12.47 -8.30 9.28
C TYR A 89 -12.38 -9.16 8.01
N ALA A 90 -13.16 -8.84 6.98
CA ALA A 90 -13.11 -9.55 5.70
C ALA A 90 -11.72 -9.42 5.04
N VAL A 91 -11.16 -8.21 5.00
CA VAL A 91 -9.81 -7.96 4.46
C VAL A 91 -8.75 -8.72 5.27
N LEU A 92 -8.80 -8.64 6.59
CA LEU A 92 -7.89 -9.37 7.48
C LEU A 92 -7.90 -10.87 7.21
N ASN A 93 -9.10 -11.45 7.06
CA ASN A 93 -9.24 -12.87 6.76
C ASN A 93 -8.62 -13.24 5.40
N GLU A 94 -8.81 -12.42 4.37
CA GLU A 94 -8.16 -12.63 3.07
C GLU A 94 -6.62 -12.58 3.17
N ILE A 95 -6.05 -11.64 3.93
CA ILE A 95 -4.60 -11.56 4.15
C ILE A 95 -4.07 -12.77 4.93
N LYS A 96 -4.78 -13.22 5.98
CA LYS A 96 -4.40 -14.43 6.75
C LYS A 96 -4.38 -15.70 5.89
N LYS A 97 -5.31 -15.82 4.94
CA LYS A 97 -5.29 -16.93 3.97
C LYS A 97 -4.04 -16.91 3.11
N ILE A 98 -3.66 -15.73 2.59
CA ILE A 98 -2.43 -15.56 1.81
C ILE A 98 -1.20 -15.92 2.65
N GLN A 99 -1.16 -15.50 3.92
CA GLN A 99 -0.08 -15.82 4.86
C GLN A 99 0.09 -17.34 5.05
N ASN A 100 -1.02 -18.07 5.09
CA ASN A 100 -1.05 -19.53 5.24
C ASN A 100 -0.90 -20.29 3.91
N ASN A 101 -0.48 -19.62 2.83
CA ASN A 101 -0.39 -20.15 1.47
C ASN A 101 -1.72 -20.68 0.89
N ASP A 102 -2.86 -20.30 1.48
CA ASP A 102 -4.21 -20.53 0.94
C ASP A 102 -4.54 -19.41 -0.06
N VAL A 103 -3.83 -19.45 -1.19
CA VAL A 103 -3.94 -18.47 -2.27
C VAL A 103 -4.76 -19.04 -3.42
N SER A 104 -5.77 -18.29 -3.86
CA SER A 104 -6.61 -18.66 -5.00
C SER A 104 -7.13 -17.42 -5.70
N GLU A 105 -7.63 -17.60 -6.92
CA GLU A 105 -8.29 -16.52 -7.68
C GLU A 105 -9.65 -16.09 -7.08
N SER A 106 -10.13 -16.78 -6.04
CA SER A 106 -11.27 -16.33 -5.23
C SER A 106 -10.87 -15.36 -4.11
N ASN A 107 -9.58 -15.26 -3.78
CA ASN A 107 -9.06 -14.25 -2.86
C ASN A 107 -8.87 -12.92 -3.62
N THR A 108 -9.60 -11.90 -3.20
CA THR A 108 -9.69 -10.62 -3.91
C THR A 108 -8.34 -9.89 -3.93
N PHE A 109 -7.58 -9.95 -2.83
CA PHE A 109 -6.26 -9.31 -2.74
C PHE A 109 -5.24 -10.05 -3.59
N TRP A 110 -5.25 -11.38 -3.54
CA TRP A 110 -4.38 -12.20 -4.37
C TRP A 110 -4.61 -11.96 -5.86
N LYS A 111 -5.88 -11.95 -6.29
CA LYS A 111 -6.27 -11.65 -7.68
C LYS A 111 -5.86 -10.24 -8.12
N LYS A 112 -5.83 -9.27 -7.21
CA LYS A 112 -5.49 -7.86 -7.49
C LYS A 112 -4.01 -7.54 -7.31
N ARG A 113 -3.12 -8.51 -7.10
CA ARG A 113 -1.67 -8.28 -6.89
C ARG A 113 -1.02 -7.40 -7.97
N ASP A 114 -1.32 -7.65 -9.25
CA ASP A 114 -0.81 -6.82 -10.35
C ASP A 114 -1.39 -5.41 -10.37
N LEU A 115 -2.66 -5.26 -9.97
CA LEU A 115 -3.25 -3.95 -9.77
C LEU A 115 -2.51 -3.20 -8.66
N PHE A 116 -2.26 -3.83 -7.51
CA PHE A 116 -1.52 -3.19 -6.41
C PHE A 116 -0.11 -2.78 -6.81
N ARG A 117 0.59 -3.62 -7.58
CA ARG A 117 1.92 -3.28 -8.12
C ARG A 117 1.87 -2.03 -9.01
N LYS A 118 0.84 -1.90 -9.86
CA LYS A 118 0.60 -0.68 -10.66
C LYS A 118 0.29 0.53 -9.78
N LEU A 119 -0.60 0.38 -8.79
CA LEU A 119 -0.98 1.48 -7.89
C LEU A 119 0.24 2.01 -7.12
N VAL A 120 1.13 1.12 -6.65
CA VAL A 120 2.38 1.52 -5.99
C VAL A 120 3.23 2.39 -6.91
N GLY A 121 3.33 2.06 -8.20
CA GLY A 121 4.03 2.87 -9.20
C GLY A 121 3.41 4.27 -9.38
N GLU A 122 2.08 4.34 -9.50
CA GLU A 122 1.37 5.62 -9.65
C GLU A 122 1.51 6.52 -8.41
N ILE A 123 1.42 5.93 -7.21
CA ILE A 123 1.63 6.65 -5.95
C ILE A 123 3.07 7.13 -5.84
N TYR A 124 4.05 6.27 -6.16
CA TYR A 124 5.45 6.62 -6.15
C TYR A 124 5.75 7.81 -7.08
N GLN A 125 5.28 7.77 -8.33
CA GLN A 125 5.46 8.86 -9.31
C GLN A 125 4.85 10.18 -8.85
N LYS A 126 3.74 10.11 -8.10
CA LYS A 126 3.11 11.31 -7.55
C LYS A 126 3.94 11.93 -6.43
N LEU A 127 4.59 11.11 -5.60
CA LEU A 127 5.43 11.55 -4.49
C LEU A 127 6.79 12.05 -4.97
N ILE A 128 7.35 11.40 -5.98
CA ILE A 128 8.61 11.77 -6.61
C ILE A 128 8.28 12.04 -8.08
N PRO A 129 7.90 13.29 -8.42
CA PRO A 129 7.78 13.68 -9.81
C PRO A 129 9.16 13.49 -10.45
N THR A 130 9.27 12.60 -11.42
CA THR A 130 10.40 12.62 -12.34
C THR A 130 10.36 13.95 -13.06
N GLU A 131 11.34 14.81 -12.81
CA GLU A 131 11.63 15.93 -13.69
C GLU A 131 11.92 15.31 -15.06
N VAL A 132 11.04 15.56 -16.03
CA VAL A 132 11.27 15.28 -17.44
C VAL A 132 12.10 16.42 -18.00
#